data_AF-A0A7V7ZDP2-F1
#
_entry.id   AF-A0A7V7ZDP2-F1
#
_cell.length_a   1.000
_cell.length_b   1.000
_cell.length_c   1.000
_cell.angle_alpha   90.00
_cell.angle_beta   90.00
_cell.angle_gamma   90.00
#
_symmetry.space_group_name_H-M   'P 1'
#
loop_
_entity.id
_entity.type
_entity.pdbx_description
1 polymer ?
#
loop_
_entity_poly.entity_id
_entity_poly.type
_entity_poly.pdbx_seq_one_letter_code
_entity_poly.pdbx_strand_id
1 'polypeptide(L)'
;MSESPINLQSIGTLLQIEQDVRQAASESAVEFIAVNDTWRLLPYRQAVLWRNDMAGVASVKLVSGLADLPVDSPYRQWMNQALRLFAPDLAPGQTKRIIRTDMPEAMWAGWDEWMGACALLVPLPTPAGTTVGGLWLTLEQDAGEAETALLARLAGAYGQALWAWRVQAAAWRTTLARLRKRPKWLWLAALGVALIPMRLTVLAPAEIIGKDAKLIAAPQDGVVARFFVAPNQTVAAGAPLFALEDMGARNRNEVAAKSEAVAAAEYLRATQKSFSDGASKADLSALNARLEEKAAEAQYVKDMLERIQVRAPEAGIAVFSDPNDWLGKPVQTGERIILLANPAKVQIAIRLPVDDALSLDPGAAVKLYLNVAPLSTVAGVLTQSSYEPALTSDGVVAYSLKADLAAGEAVQRIGLKGTAKLYGGWAPLIYHVLRKPLAVVRRTLGV
;
A
#
# COMPACT_ATOMS: atom_id res chain seq x y z
N MET A 1 54.73 22.58 -35.88
CA MET A 1 53.28 22.75 -35.72
C MET A 1 52.63 22.02 -36.88
N SER A 2 52.10 20.82 -36.64
CA SER A 2 51.44 20.01 -37.67
C SER A 2 49.95 20.33 -37.59
N GLU A 3 49.42 21.07 -38.55
CA GLU A 3 47.97 21.20 -38.72
C GLU A 3 47.41 19.82 -39.08
N SER A 4 46.74 19.16 -38.15
CA SER A 4 45.95 17.97 -38.48
C SER A 4 44.69 18.44 -39.21
N PRO A 5 44.51 18.10 -40.51
CA PRO A 5 43.31 18.48 -41.23
C PRO A 5 42.07 17.80 -40.63
N ILE A 6 40.92 18.48 -40.67
CA ILE A 6 39.64 17.90 -40.25
C ILE A 6 39.38 16.64 -41.10
N ASN A 7 39.42 15.47 -40.47
CA ASN A 7 39.14 14.20 -41.12
C ASN A 7 37.64 13.87 -41.04
N LEU A 8 37.11 13.14 -42.03
CA LEU A 8 35.74 12.61 -42.06
C LEU A 8 35.36 11.86 -40.78
N GLN A 9 36.33 11.21 -40.13
CA GLN A 9 36.15 10.54 -38.86
C GLN A 9 35.77 11.52 -37.73
N SER A 10 36.47 12.65 -37.61
CA SER A 10 36.17 13.67 -36.59
C SER A 10 34.80 14.31 -36.81
N ILE A 11 34.39 14.50 -38.07
CA ILE A 11 33.04 14.98 -38.42
C ILE A 11 31.98 13.93 -38.06
N GLY A 12 32.23 12.65 -38.36
CA GLY A 12 31.35 11.55 -37.98
C GLY A 12 31.14 11.46 -36.47
N THR A 13 32.22 11.58 -35.69
CA THR A 13 32.18 11.63 -34.23
C THR A 13 31.36 12.83 -33.73
N LEU A 14 31.56 14.01 -34.32
CA LEU A 14 30.79 15.21 -33.98
C LEU A 14 29.28 14.99 -34.18
N LEU A 15 28.88 14.46 -35.34
CA LEU A 15 27.47 14.20 -35.66
C LEU A 15 26.86 13.15 -34.72
N GLN A 16 27.62 12.12 -34.34
CA GLN A 16 27.17 11.11 -33.39
C GLN A 16 26.90 11.74 -32.02
N ILE A 17 27.82 12.54 -31.49
CA ILE A 17 27.65 13.20 -30.20
C ILE A 17 26.47 14.19 -30.26
N GLU A 18 26.32 14.95 -31.35
CA GLU A 18 25.14 15.83 -31.54
C GLU A 18 23.82 15.03 -31.53
N GLN A 19 23.80 13.83 -32.12
CA GLN A 19 22.63 12.95 -32.11
C GLN A 19 22.32 12.42 -30.71
N ASP A 20 23.34 11.95 -29.98
CA ASP A 20 23.19 11.41 -28.63
C ASP A 20 22.66 12.49 -27.66
N VAL A 21 23.14 13.73 -27.79
CA VAL A 21 22.62 14.89 -27.06
C VAL A 21 21.15 15.16 -27.37
N ARG A 22 20.74 15.06 -28.64
CA ARG A 22 19.33 15.26 -29.04
C ARG A 22 18.40 14.16 -28.53
N GLN A 23 18.91 12.94 -28.37
CA GLN A 23 18.15 11.77 -27.90
C GLN A 23 18.20 11.58 -26.37
N ALA A 24 19.02 12.36 -25.67
CA ALA A 24 19.16 12.28 -24.21
C ALA A 24 17.80 12.44 -23.51
N ALA A 25 17.50 11.54 -22.58
CA ALA A 25 16.21 11.49 -21.87
C ALA A 25 16.13 12.41 -20.64
N SER A 26 17.23 13.09 -20.27
CA SER A 26 17.27 13.99 -19.11
C SER A 26 18.37 15.04 -19.24
N GLU A 27 18.28 16.10 -18.44
CA GLU A 27 19.32 17.13 -18.33
C GLU A 27 20.66 16.51 -17.90
N SER A 28 20.66 15.65 -16.87
CA SER A 28 21.88 14.98 -16.39
C SER A 28 22.52 14.06 -17.42
N ALA A 29 21.74 13.46 -18.33
CA ALA A 29 22.29 12.68 -19.44
C ALA A 29 23.07 13.56 -20.43
N VAL A 30 22.56 14.77 -20.73
CA VAL A 30 23.30 15.76 -21.55
C VAL A 30 24.57 16.21 -20.83
N GLU A 31 24.50 16.48 -19.52
CA GLU A 31 25.67 16.86 -18.71
C GLU A 31 26.75 15.76 -18.74
N PHE A 32 26.35 14.49 -18.63
CA PHE A 32 27.24 13.33 -18.70
C PHE A 32 27.90 13.16 -20.08
N ILE A 33 27.13 13.27 -21.16
CA ILE A 33 27.65 13.21 -22.53
C ILE A 33 28.68 14.34 -22.74
N ALA A 34 28.37 15.55 -22.28
CA ALA A 34 29.25 16.71 -22.45
C ALA A 34 30.63 16.55 -21.81
N VAL A 35 30.72 15.92 -20.63
CA VAL A 35 32.01 15.72 -19.94
C VAL A 35 32.72 14.40 -20.27
N ASN A 36 32.10 13.46 -21.00
CA ASN A 36 32.73 12.17 -21.29
C ASN A 36 32.94 11.94 -22.79
N ASP A 37 31.97 12.26 -23.64
CA ASP A 37 32.07 11.98 -25.07
C ASP A 37 32.84 13.06 -25.85
N THR A 38 33.01 14.25 -25.28
CA THR A 38 33.90 15.30 -25.83
C THR A 38 35.33 14.79 -26.01
N TRP A 39 35.76 13.81 -25.21
CA TRP A 39 37.10 13.20 -25.29
C TRP A 39 37.39 12.57 -26.65
N ARG A 40 36.35 12.09 -27.34
CA ARG A 40 36.46 11.47 -28.67
C ARG A 40 36.82 12.47 -29.77
N LEU A 41 36.61 13.77 -29.52
CA LEU A 41 36.95 14.86 -30.45
C LEU A 41 38.25 15.56 -30.07
N LEU A 42 38.46 15.82 -28.78
CA LEU A 42 39.70 16.38 -28.26
C LEU A 42 40.10 15.58 -27.01
N PRO A 43 41.17 14.77 -27.07
CA PRO A 43 41.67 14.06 -25.91
C PRO A 43 42.09 15.05 -24.81
N TYR A 44 41.39 14.99 -23.68
CA TYR A 44 41.71 15.77 -22.48
C TYR A 44 42.08 14.85 -21.33
N ARG A 45 42.81 15.41 -20.36
CA ARG A 45 43.08 14.76 -19.07
C ARG A 45 41.83 14.73 -18.19
N GLN A 46 41.09 15.85 -18.16
CA GLN A 46 39.87 15.98 -17.39
C GLN A 46 38.96 17.04 -18.01
N ALA A 47 37.65 16.78 -18.00
CA ALA A 47 36.64 17.76 -18.36
C ALA A 47 35.79 18.11 -17.14
N VAL A 48 35.55 19.39 -16.93
CA VAL A 48 34.67 19.90 -15.88
C VAL A 48 33.55 20.70 -16.52
N LEU A 49 32.31 20.25 -16.32
CA LEU A 49 31.15 21.07 -16.61
C LEU A 49 30.91 22.00 -15.43
N TRP A 50 30.83 23.29 -15.71
CA TRP A 50 30.46 24.30 -14.74
C TRP A 50 29.18 25.00 -15.15
N ARG A 51 28.43 25.46 -14.15
CA ARG A 51 27.17 26.17 -14.34
C ARG A 51 27.10 27.32 -13.35
N ASN A 52 26.36 28.36 -13.74
CA ASN A 52 26.03 29.44 -12.84
C ASN A 52 24.93 28.96 -11.87
N ASP A 53 25.13 29.22 -10.59
CA ASP A 53 24.12 29.01 -9.56
C ASP A 53 23.00 30.07 -9.63
N MET A 54 22.06 30.02 -8.69
CA MET A 54 20.94 30.97 -8.62
C MET A 54 21.39 32.42 -8.36
N ALA A 55 22.58 32.63 -7.81
CA ALA A 55 23.19 33.94 -7.57
C ALA A 55 24.04 34.42 -8.76
N GLY A 56 24.14 33.63 -9.83
CA GLY A 56 24.95 33.94 -11.01
C GLY A 56 26.44 33.58 -10.86
N VAL A 57 26.81 32.87 -9.80
CA VAL A 57 28.21 32.49 -9.53
C VAL A 57 28.52 31.17 -10.22
N ALA A 58 29.59 31.15 -11.03
CA ALA A 58 30.07 29.94 -11.69
C ALA A 58 30.60 28.92 -10.66
N SER A 59 30.14 27.68 -10.77
CA SER A 59 30.57 26.58 -9.92
C SER A 59 30.62 25.25 -10.66
N VAL A 60 31.46 24.35 -10.18
CA VAL A 60 31.59 22.98 -10.70
C VAL A 60 30.28 22.21 -10.52
N LYS A 61 29.77 21.70 -11.64
CA LYS A 61 28.57 20.87 -11.70
C LYS A 61 28.91 19.39 -11.82
N LEU A 62 29.80 19.03 -12.74
CA LEU A 62 30.15 17.64 -13.02
C LEU A 62 31.60 17.56 -13.51
N VAL A 63 32.28 16.46 -13.19
CA VAL A 63 33.65 16.18 -13.60
C VAL A 63 33.70 14.83 -14.32
N SER A 64 34.44 14.75 -15.42
CA SER A 64 34.63 13.52 -16.18
C SER A 64 35.26 12.41 -15.33
N GLY A 65 34.72 11.19 -15.43
CA GLY A 65 35.29 10.02 -14.74
C GLY A 65 35.07 9.96 -13.22
N LEU A 66 34.37 10.94 -12.62
CA LEU A 66 34.01 10.93 -11.20
C LEU A 66 32.48 10.88 -11.05
N ALA A 67 31.98 9.89 -10.29
CA ALA A 67 30.55 9.74 -10.03
C ALA A 67 30.02 10.81 -9.05
N ASP A 68 30.86 11.25 -8.10
CA ASP A 68 30.53 12.32 -7.15
C ASP A 68 31.81 13.09 -6.75
N LEU A 69 31.71 14.41 -6.57
CA LEU A 69 32.81 15.28 -6.16
C LEU A 69 32.47 15.93 -4.82
N PRO A 70 33.10 15.49 -3.71
CA PRO A 70 32.82 16.04 -2.38
C PRO A 70 32.93 17.57 -2.35
N VAL A 71 31.98 18.21 -1.64
CA VAL A 71 31.87 19.67 -1.56
C VAL A 71 33.14 20.30 -0.96
N ASP A 72 33.78 19.60 -0.02
CA ASP A 72 34.97 20.07 0.72
C ASP A 72 36.30 19.61 0.10
N SER A 73 36.28 19.05 -1.12
CA SER A 73 37.54 18.63 -1.76
C SER A 73 38.39 19.86 -2.15
N PRO A 74 39.72 19.83 -1.88
CA PRO A 74 40.63 20.91 -2.26
C PRO A 74 40.57 21.26 -3.76
N TYR A 75 40.44 20.23 -4.61
CA TYR A 75 40.26 20.37 -6.06
C TYR A 75 39.00 21.18 -6.42
N ARG A 76 37.86 20.89 -5.78
CA ARG A 76 36.59 21.61 -6.07
C ARG A 76 36.67 23.07 -5.63
N GLN A 77 37.28 23.35 -4.49
CA GLN A 77 37.46 24.71 -3.99
C GLN A 77 38.34 25.53 -4.93
N TRP A 78 39.47 24.97 -5.35
CA TRP A 78 40.38 25.60 -6.32
C TRP A 78 39.71 25.79 -7.68
N MET A 79 39.02 24.79 -8.20
CA MET A 79 38.32 24.88 -9.49
C MET A 79 37.21 25.94 -9.46
N ASN A 80 36.43 26.02 -8.37
CA ASN A 80 35.44 27.09 -8.21
C ASN A 80 36.08 28.47 -8.16
N GLN A 81 37.25 28.61 -7.53
CA GLN A 81 37.99 29.89 -7.49
C GLN A 81 38.51 30.25 -8.89
N ALA A 82 39.05 29.28 -9.64
CA ALA A 82 39.50 29.47 -11.03
C ALA A 82 38.32 29.87 -11.92
N LEU A 83 37.18 29.18 -11.83
CA LEU A 83 35.98 29.51 -12.60
C LEU A 83 35.46 30.92 -12.30
N ARG A 84 35.53 31.39 -11.06
CA ARG A 84 35.13 32.77 -10.70
C ARG A 84 36.01 33.83 -11.35
N LEU A 85 37.28 33.52 -11.61
CA LEU A 85 38.20 34.45 -12.28
C LEU A 85 37.91 34.57 -13.78
N PHE A 86 37.59 33.45 -14.46
CA PHE A 86 37.52 33.44 -15.92
C PHE A 86 36.12 33.37 -16.50
N ALA A 87 35.14 32.78 -15.81
CA ALA A 87 33.78 32.61 -16.34
C ALA A 87 33.05 33.93 -16.67
N PRO A 88 33.19 35.03 -15.89
CA PRO A 88 32.51 36.29 -16.19
C PRO A 88 32.90 36.92 -17.54
N ASP A 89 34.14 36.70 -17.99
CA ASP A 89 34.70 37.31 -19.20
C ASP A 89 34.51 36.45 -20.47
N LEU A 90 33.79 35.33 -20.38
CA LEU A 90 33.60 34.43 -21.52
C LEU A 90 32.45 34.90 -22.42
N ALA A 91 32.79 35.29 -23.65
CA ALA A 91 31.81 35.53 -24.69
C ALA A 91 31.15 34.22 -25.17
N PRO A 92 29.83 34.19 -25.45
CA PRO A 92 29.16 32.99 -25.94
C PRO A 92 29.82 32.42 -27.20
N GLY A 93 30.12 31.12 -27.20
CA GLY A 93 30.72 30.42 -28.36
C GLY A 93 32.19 30.71 -28.62
N GLN A 94 32.87 31.53 -27.82
CA GLN A 94 34.31 31.79 -27.95
C GLN A 94 35.09 31.00 -26.90
N THR A 95 35.90 30.05 -27.36
CA THR A 95 36.77 29.26 -26.49
C THR A 95 37.97 30.10 -26.02
N LYS A 96 38.28 30.06 -24.73
CA LYS A 96 39.43 30.76 -24.15
C LYS A 96 40.48 29.76 -23.69
N ARG A 97 41.70 29.88 -24.23
CA ARG A 97 42.87 29.15 -23.75
C ARG A 97 43.43 29.84 -22.51
N ILE A 98 43.80 29.05 -21.52
CA ILE A 98 44.40 29.49 -20.26
C ILE A 98 45.66 28.67 -20.01
N ILE A 99 46.72 29.33 -19.59
CA ILE A 99 47.96 28.73 -19.12
C ILE A 99 48.26 29.19 -17.69
N ARG A 100 49.22 28.53 -17.04
CA ARG A 100 49.63 28.80 -15.65
C ARG A 100 49.86 30.28 -15.35
N THR A 101 50.48 31.02 -16.27
CA THR A 101 50.82 32.44 -16.10
C THR A 101 49.62 33.38 -16.16
N ASP A 102 48.47 32.91 -16.64
CA ASP A 102 47.23 33.70 -16.65
C ASP A 102 46.54 33.68 -15.27
N MET A 103 46.99 32.82 -14.36
CA MET A 103 46.48 32.67 -13.00
C MET A 103 47.28 33.53 -11.99
N PRO A 104 46.63 34.05 -10.93
CA PRO A 104 47.35 34.64 -9.81
C PRO A 104 48.35 33.66 -9.17
N GLU A 105 49.49 34.18 -8.70
CA GLU A 105 50.58 33.35 -8.12
C GLU A 105 50.10 32.42 -7.00
N ALA A 106 49.14 32.86 -6.20
CA ALA A 106 48.55 32.08 -5.12
C ALA A 106 47.88 30.78 -5.59
N MET A 107 47.52 30.66 -6.87
CA MET A 107 46.84 29.50 -7.44
C MET A 107 47.76 28.56 -8.22
N TRP A 108 49.05 28.91 -8.38
CA TRP A 108 50.02 28.12 -9.16
C TRP A 108 50.25 26.73 -8.57
N ALA A 109 50.29 26.60 -7.24
CA ALA A 109 50.46 25.29 -6.59
C ALA A 109 49.34 24.31 -6.98
N GLY A 110 48.08 24.77 -7.00
CA GLY A 110 46.96 23.93 -7.44
C GLY A 110 46.92 23.69 -8.95
N TRP A 111 47.44 24.61 -9.76
CA TRP A 111 47.65 24.38 -11.19
C TRP A 111 48.64 23.23 -11.39
N ASP A 112 49.79 23.29 -10.71
CA ASP A 112 50.86 22.29 -10.84
C ASP A 112 50.43 20.90 -10.32
N GLU A 113 49.48 20.84 -9.37
CA GLU A 113 48.93 19.59 -8.84
C GLU A 113 47.87 18.95 -9.75
N TRP A 114 46.93 19.75 -10.28
CA TRP A 114 45.73 19.21 -10.92
C TRP A 114 45.63 19.46 -12.43
N MET A 115 46.29 20.49 -12.96
CA MET A 115 46.21 20.86 -14.37
C MET A 115 47.34 20.24 -15.19
N GLY A 116 47.21 20.31 -16.52
CA GLY A 116 48.24 19.92 -17.47
C GLY A 116 48.99 21.13 -18.02
N ALA A 117 49.38 21.06 -19.29
CA ALA A 117 50.07 22.14 -19.99
C ALA A 117 49.18 23.40 -20.17
N CYS A 118 47.90 23.19 -20.51
CA CYS A 118 46.94 24.27 -20.68
C CYS A 118 45.51 23.82 -20.34
N ALA A 119 44.60 24.79 -20.23
CA ALA A 119 43.17 24.56 -20.11
C ALA A 119 42.41 25.32 -21.18
N LEU A 120 41.35 24.71 -21.70
CA LEU A 120 40.44 25.33 -22.66
C LEU A 120 39.05 25.51 -22.03
N LEU A 121 38.60 26.76 -21.95
CA LEU A 121 37.27 27.10 -21.46
C LEU A 121 36.35 27.25 -22.66
N VAL A 122 35.34 26.39 -22.73
CA VAL A 122 34.39 26.30 -23.83
C VAL A 122 33.02 26.72 -23.31
N PRO A 123 32.59 27.98 -23.50
CA PRO A 123 31.27 28.44 -23.07
C PRO A 123 30.17 27.75 -23.89
N LEU A 124 29.08 27.36 -23.24
CA LEU A 124 27.92 26.72 -23.88
C LEU A 124 26.84 27.77 -24.21
N PRO A 125 26.77 28.27 -25.45
CA PRO A 125 25.84 29.32 -25.83
C PRO A 125 24.39 28.83 -25.90
N THR A 126 23.47 29.72 -25.60
CA THR A 126 22.02 29.49 -25.74
C THR A 126 21.48 30.21 -26.97
N PRO A 127 20.32 29.76 -27.49
CA PRO A 127 19.57 30.51 -28.50
C PRO A 127 19.17 31.93 -28.05
N ALA A 128 19.19 32.22 -26.74
CA ALA A 128 18.87 33.53 -26.18
C ALA A 128 20.06 34.51 -26.13
N GLY A 129 21.22 34.13 -26.67
CA GLY A 129 22.42 34.98 -26.69
C GLY A 129 23.19 35.02 -25.37
N THR A 130 22.86 34.16 -24.40
CA THR A 130 23.58 34.00 -23.11
C THR A 130 24.24 32.62 -23.03
N THR A 131 25.00 32.34 -21.97
CA THR A 131 25.61 31.02 -21.72
C THR A 131 24.86 30.26 -20.61
N VAL A 132 24.67 28.95 -20.76
CA VAL A 132 24.08 28.09 -19.69
C VAL A 132 25.13 27.71 -18.63
N GLY A 133 26.40 27.84 -18.99
CA GLY A 133 27.57 27.32 -18.32
C GLY A 133 28.70 27.13 -19.34
N GLY A 134 29.65 26.26 -19.03
CA GLY A 134 30.78 25.96 -19.90
C GLY A 134 31.45 24.64 -19.55
N LEU A 135 32.32 24.18 -20.45
CA LEU A 135 33.27 23.11 -20.17
C LEU A 135 34.64 23.73 -19.87
N TRP A 136 35.36 23.16 -18.92
CA TRP A 136 36.78 23.38 -18.70
C TRP A 136 37.50 22.09 -19.05
N LEU A 137 38.31 22.12 -20.11
CA LEU A 137 39.05 20.97 -20.60
C LEU A 137 40.51 21.13 -20.24
N THR A 138 41.05 20.24 -19.40
CA THR A 138 42.47 20.22 -19.05
C THR A 138 43.23 19.40 -20.09
N LEU A 139 44.22 20.00 -20.74
CA LEU A 139 44.93 19.41 -21.87
C LEU A 139 46.42 19.24 -21.56
N GLU A 140 47.01 18.16 -22.07
CA GLU A 140 48.46 17.91 -22.01
C GLU A 140 49.20 18.61 -23.18
N GLN A 141 48.48 18.98 -24.24
CA GLN A 141 48.98 19.67 -25.43
C GLN A 141 47.98 20.74 -25.88
N ASP A 142 48.46 21.79 -26.55
CA ASP A 142 47.58 22.84 -27.08
C ASP A 142 46.66 22.31 -28.17
N ALA A 143 45.38 22.70 -28.11
CA ALA A 143 44.39 22.37 -29.12
C ALA A 143 44.64 23.14 -30.43
N GLY A 144 44.53 22.46 -31.56
CA GLY A 144 44.62 23.08 -32.88
C GLY A 144 43.39 23.94 -33.22
N GLU A 145 43.49 24.76 -34.28
CA GLU A 145 42.36 25.58 -34.74
C GLU A 145 41.17 24.73 -35.19
N ALA A 146 41.44 23.60 -35.86
CA ALA A 146 40.42 22.64 -36.31
C ALA A 146 39.64 22.02 -35.13
N GLU A 147 40.34 21.59 -34.08
CA GLU A 147 39.73 21.01 -32.88
C GLU A 147 38.91 22.05 -32.12
N THR A 148 39.44 23.27 -32.03
CA THR A 148 38.75 24.41 -31.41
C THR A 148 37.45 24.75 -32.14
N ALA A 149 37.47 24.72 -33.47
CA ALA A 149 36.28 24.94 -34.29
C ALA A 149 35.22 23.83 -34.10
N LEU A 150 35.64 22.56 -34.01
CA LEU A 150 34.75 21.44 -33.72
C LEU A 150 34.12 21.56 -32.33
N LEU A 151 34.90 21.94 -31.32
CA LEU A 151 34.41 22.17 -29.96
C LEU A 151 33.44 23.34 -29.88
N ALA A 152 33.69 24.44 -30.58
CA ALA A 152 32.77 25.58 -30.62
C ALA A 152 31.39 25.17 -31.20
N ARG A 153 31.37 24.31 -32.21
CA ARG A 153 30.13 23.75 -32.77
C ARG A 153 29.43 22.83 -31.77
N LEU A 154 30.17 21.91 -31.16
CA LEU A 154 29.65 20.99 -30.14
C LEU A 154 29.07 21.74 -28.93
N ALA A 155 29.72 22.83 -28.52
CA ALA A 155 29.27 23.69 -27.44
C ALA A 155 27.88 24.29 -27.73
N GLY A 156 27.61 24.64 -28.99
CA GLY A 156 26.28 25.07 -29.44
C GLY A 156 25.22 24.00 -29.25
N ALA A 157 25.51 22.75 -29.61
CA ALA A 157 24.59 21.62 -29.44
C ALA A 157 24.30 21.34 -27.95
N TYR A 158 25.33 21.30 -27.10
CA TYR A 158 25.16 21.14 -25.66
C TYR A 158 24.37 22.28 -25.03
N GLY A 159 24.72 23.53 -25.36
CA GLY A 159 24.06 24.72 -24.84
C GLY A 159 22.58 24.78 -25.22
N GLN A 160 22.23 24.44 -26.46
CA GLN A 160 20.84 24.35 -26.91
C GLN A 160 20.05 23.27 -26.18
N ALA A 161 20.62 22.07 -26.02
CA ALA A 161 19.95 20.96 -25.34
C ALA A 161 19.70 21.27 -23.85
N LEU A 162 20.71 21.76 -23.13
CA LEU A 162 20.57 22.17 -21.73
C LEU A 162 19.58 23.34 -21.57
N TRP A 163 19.52 24.26 -22.53
CA TRP A 163 18.51 25.32 -22.53
C TRP A 163 17.09 24.77 -22.69
N ALA A 164 16.87 23.82 -23.59
CA ALA A 164 15.55 23.21 -23.82
C ALA A 164 15.01 22.51 -22.56
N TRP A 165 15.88 21.82 -21.80
CA TRP A 165 15.51 21.19 -20.53
C TRP A 165 15.11 22.20 -19.45
N ARG A 166 15.74 23.39 -19.41
CA ARG A 166 15.34 24.47 -18.49
C ARG A 166 13.94 25.04 -18.77
N VAL A 167 13.50 25.04 -20.03
CA VAL A 167 12.18 25.58 -20.43
C VAL A 167 11.03 24.70 -19.93
N GLN A 168 11.19 23.38 -19.86
CA GLN A 168 10.16 22.49 -19.31
C GLN A 168 9.90 22.71 -17.81
N ALA A 169 10.96 23.01 -17.04
CA ALA A 169 10.83 23.36 -15.62
C ALA A 169 10.19 24.74 -15.36
N ALA A 170 9.97 25.57 -16.37
CA ALA A 170 9.33 26.88 -16.22
C ALA A 170 7.82 26.87 -16.52
N ALA A 171 7.29 25.84 -17.17
CA ALA A 171 5.86 25.77 -17.56
C ALA A 171 4.90 25.69 -16.36
N TRP A 172 5.26 24.93 -15.31
CA TRP A 172 4.50 24.88 -14.06
C TRP A 172 4.66 26.15 -13.19
N ARG A 173 5.78 26.87 -13.35
CA ARG A 173 6.05 28.13 -12.63
C ARG A 173 5.35 29.34 -13.25
N THR A 174 5.24 29.40 -14.57
CA THR A 174 4.52 30.48 -15.28
C THR A 174 3.00 30.37 -15.15
N THR A 175 2.46 29.15 -15.01
CA THR A 175 1.05 28.92 -14.67
C THR A 175 0.73 29.40 -13.25
N LEU A 176 1.61 29.16 -12.27
CA LEU A 176 1.49 29.74 -10.92
C LEU A 176 1.57 31.29 -10.91
N ALA A 177 2.49 31.87 -11.70
CA ALA A 177 2.66 33.32 -11.78
C ALA A 177 1.48 34.03 -12.48
N ARG A 178 0.82 33.39 -13.46
CA ARG A 178 -0.43 33.90 -14.08
C ARG A 178 -1.63 33.83 -13.12
N LEU A 179 -1.67 32.84 -12.23
CA LEU A 179 -2.69 32.75 -11.19
C LEU A 179 -2.55 33.89 -10.15
N ARG A 180 -1.32 34.33 -9.89
CA ARG A 180 -1.00 35.46 -9.00
C ARG A 180 -1.35 36.84 -9.57
N LYS A 181 -1.51 36.99 -10.89
CA LYS A 181 -1.97 38.23 -11.55
C LYS A 181 -3.50 38.34 -11.67
N ARG A 182 -4.27 37.34 -11.20
CA ARG A 182 -5.72 37.43 -11.16
C ARG A 182 -6.17 38.38 -10.04
N PRO A 183 -7.23 39.17 -10.26
CA PRO A 183 -7.68 40.14 -9.27
C PRO A 183 -8.04 39.46 -7.94
N LYS A 184 -7.73 40.11 -6.81
CA LYS A 184 -7.87 39.57 -5.44
C LYS A 184 -9.27 39.00 -5.14
N TRP A 185 -10.31 39.49 -5.82
CA TRP A 185 -11.68 38.98 -5.69
C TRP A 185 -11.85 37.53 -6.17
N LEU A 186 -11.05 37.03 -7.11
CA LEU A 186 -11.09 35.63 -7.54
C LEU A 186 -10.51 34.69 -6.48
N TRP A 187 -9.48 35.13 -5.76
CA TRP A 187 -8.93 34.38 -4.61
C TRP A 187 -9.91 34.39 -3.44
N LEU A 188 -10.58 35.51 -3.19
CA LEU A 188 -11.68 35.59 -2.21
C LEU A 188 -12.87 34.72 -2.61
N ALA A 189 -13.24 34.69 -3.88
CA ALA A 189 -14.31 33.82 -4.39
C ALA A 189 -13.93 32.34 -4.26
N ALA A 190 -12.69 31.97 -4.61
CA ALA A 190 -12.18 30.61 -4.44
C ALA A 190 -12.14 30.20 -2.97
N LEU A 191 -11.70 31.10 -2.07
CA LEU A 191 -11.74 30.87 -0.62
C LEU A 191 -13.18 30.73 -0.11
N GLY A 192 -14.11 31.55 -0.61
CA GLY A 192 -15.52 31.46 -0.31
C GLY A 192 -16.12 30.12 -0.70
N VAL A 193 -15.82 29.62 -1.90
CA VAL A 193 -16.23 28.28 -2.36
C VAL A 193 -15.56 27.18 -1.52
N ALA A 194 -14.29 27.35 -1.16
CA ALA A 194 -13.54 26.37 -0.36
C ALA A 194 -14.06 26.23 1.08
N LEU A 195 -14.73 27.27 1.60
CA LEU A 195 -15.37 27.29 2.92
C LEU A 195 -16.82 26.78 2.92
N ILE A 196 -17.41 26.46 1.76
CA ILE A 196 -18.77 25.93 1.70
C ILE A 196 -18.81 24.60 2.47
N PRO A 197 -19.68 24.47 3.50
CA PRO A 197 -19.79 23.25 4.27
C PRO A 197 -20.42 22.15 3.42
N MET A 198 -19.75 21.01 3.33
CA MET A 198 -20.24 19.82 2.63
C MET A 198 -20.13 18.60 3.54
N ARG A 199 -21.15 17.72 3.50
CA ARG A 199 -21.11 16.46 4.27
C ARG A 199 -19.94 15.58 3.82
N LEU A 200 -19.14 15.14 4.78
CA LEU A 200 -18.10 14.14 4.56
C LEU A 200 -18.72 12.84 4.08
N THR A 201 -18.16 12.29 3.01
CA THR A 201 -18.56 10.98 2.52
C THR A 201 -17.35 10.10 2.30
N VAL A 202 -17.49 8.83 2.64
CA VAL A 202 -16.49 7.80 2.37
C VAL A 202 -17.17 6.59 1.74
N LEU A 203 -16.44 5.98 0.81
CA LEU A 203 -16.84 4.75 0.15
C LEU A 203 -16.05 3.60 0.76
N ALA A 204 -16.74 2.50 1.06
CA ALA A 204 -16.15 1.31 1.65
C ALA A 204 -16.84 0.06 1.10
N PRO A 205 -16.10 -1.05 0.88
CA PRO A 205 -16.70 -2.35 0.56
C PRO A 205 -17.71 -2.76 1.63
N ALA A 206 -18.84 -3.32 1.21
CA ALA A 206 -19.91 -3.73 2.09
C ALA A 206 -20.63 -5.00 1.61
N GLU A 207 -21.25 -5.70 2.55
CA GLU A 207 -21.95 -6.96 2.33
C GLU A 207 -23.19 -7.03 3.22
N ILE A 208 -24.25 -7.67 2.73
CA ILE A 208 -25.45 -7.95 3.53
C ILE A 208 -25.24 -9.24 4.32
N ILE A 209 -25.30 -9.13 5.64
CA ILE A 209 -25.16 -10.24 6.59
C ILE A 209 -26.44 -10.43 7.40
N GLY A 210 -26.61 -11.59 8.03
CA GLY A 210 -27.68 -11.78 9.01
C GLY A 210 -27.37 -10.99 10.30
N LYS A 211 -28.35 -10.23 10.82
CA LYS A 211 -28.18 -9.39 12.02
C LYS A 211 -27.86 -10.23 13.27
N ASP A 212 -28.60 -11.32 13.44
CA ASP A 212 -28.52 -12.21 14.60
C ASP A 212 -28.02 -13.61 14.19
N ALA A 213 -27.03 -13.68 13.31
CA ALA A 213 -26.52 -14.96 12.83
C ALA A 213 -25.86 -15.75 13.97
N LYS A 214 -26.38 -16.95 14.26
CA LYS A 214 -25.86 -17.87 15.27
C LYS A 214 -24.87 -18.83 14.65
N LEU A 215 -23.70 -18.90 15.26
CA LEU A 215 -22.68 -19.85 14.88
C LEU A 215 -22.97 -21.21 15.52
N ILE A 216 -23.11 -22.24 14.69
CA ILE A 216 -23.29 -23.63 15.10
C ILE A 216 -21.94 -24.33 14.99
N ALA A 217 -21.41 -24.71 16.15
CA ALA A 217 -20.13 -25.37 16.28
C ALA A 217 -20.27 -26.87 16.57
N ALA A 218 -19.19 -27.63 16.40
CA ALA A 218 -19.12 -29.01 16.85
C ALA A 218 -19.28 -29.08 18.39
N PRO A 219 -20.24 -29.86 18.92
CA PRO A 219 -20.50 -29.93 20.36
C PRO A 219 -19.47 -30.78 21.12
N GLN A 220 -18.75 -31.64 20.41
CA GLN A 220 -17.72 -32.54 20.93
C GLN A 220 -16.76 -32.92 19.80
N ASP A 221 -15.62 -33.50 20.17
CA ASP A 221 -14.65 -34.02 19.22
C ASP A 221 -15.21 -35.23 18.47
N GLY A 222 -14.93 -35.31 17.16
CA GLY A 222 -15.38 -36.43 16.33
C GLY A 222 -15.15 -36.19 14.85
N VAL A 223 -15.67 -37.08 14.01
CA VAL A 223 -15.61 -36.95 12.55
C VAL A 223 -17.01 -36.63 12.04
N VAL A 224 -17.13 -35.64 11.15
CA VAL A 224 -18.43 -35.30 10.56
C VAL A 224 -18.84 -36.39 9.58
N ALA A 225 -19.91 -37.13 9.90
CA ALA A 225 -20.33 -38.29 9.11
C ALA A 225 -21.36 -37.93 8.03
N ARG A 226 -22.26 -36.99 8.32
CA ARG A 226 -23.38 -36.66 7.43
C ARG A 226 -23.88 -35.24 7.61
N PHE A 227 -24.31 -34.64 6.51
CA PHE A 227 -25.11 -33.43 6.49
C PHE A 227 -26.56 -33.77 6.14
N PHE A 228 -27.50 -33.12 6.81
CA PHE A 228 -28.94 -33.24 6.53
C PHE A 228 -29.48 -32.04 5.76
N VAL A 229 -28.67 -30.99 5.59
CA VAL A 229 -29.07 -29.73 4.97
C VAL A 229 -28.09 -29.34 3.88
N ALA A 230 -28.60 -28.69 2.83
CA ALA A 230 -27.81 -28.10 1.76
C ALA A 230 -27.37 -26.67 2.11
N PRO A 231 -26.30 -26.16 1.49
CA PRO A 231 -25.90 -24.76 1.62
C PRO A 231 -27.04 -23.81 1.26
N ASN A 232 -27.21 -22.77 2.08
CA ASN A 232 -28.25 -21.75 1.92
C ASN A 232 -29.69 -22.29 1.99
N GLN A 233 -29.90 -23.51 2.51
CA GLN A 233 -31.22 -24.07 2.73
C GLN A 233 -31.89 -23.42 3.95
N THR A 234 -33.20 -23.17 3.83
CA THR A 234 -34.02 -22.75 4.98
C THR A 234 -34.37 -23.95 5.84
N VAL A 235 -34.16 -23.82 7.15
CA VAL A 235 -34.36 -24.87 8.17
C VAL A 235 -35.30 -24.37 9.26
N ALA A 236 -36.13 -25.26 9.79
CA ALA A 236 -36.98 -24.99 10.94
C ALA A 236 -36.20 -25.18 12.25
N ALA A 237 -36.69 -24.60 13.35
CA ALA A 237 -36.15 -24.87 14.68
C ALA A 237 -36.24 -26.38 15.01
N GLY A 238 -35.17 -26.95 15.56
CA GLY A 238 -35.05 -28.37 15.89
C GLY A 238 -34.71 -29.29 14.70
N ALA A 239 -34.65 -28.77 13.47
CA ALA A 239 -34.26 -29.54 12.30
C ALA A 239 -32.80 -30.03 12.43
N PRO A 240 -32.50 -31.27 12.05
CA PRO A 240 -31.12 -31.77 12.06
C PRO A 240 -30.28 -31.04 11.02
N LEU A 241 -29.06 -30.65 11.37
CA LEU A 241 -28.13 -29.93 10.51
C LEU A 241 -27.04 -30.87 9.99
N PHE A 242 -26.25 -31.42 10.91
CA PHE A 242 -25.23 -32.41 10.63
C PHE A 242 -25.14 -33.38 11.79
N ALA A 243 -24.47 -34.52 11.58
CA ALA A 243 -24.15 -35.43 12.65
C ALA A 243 -22.70 -35.91 12.55
N LEU A 244 -22.09 -36.08 13.72
CA LEU A 244 -20.81 -36.77 13.85
C LEU A 244 -21.01 -38.28 13.70
N GLU A 245 -19.89 -39.01 13.55
CA GLU A 245 -19.87 -40.46 13.58
C GLU A 245 -20.42 -40.99 14.93
N ASP A 246 -21.46 -41.82 14.88
CA ASP A 246 -22.21 -42.24 16.05
C ASP A 246 -21.90 -43.67 16.53
N MET A 247 -21.23 -44.51 15.73
CA MET A 247 -21.00 -45.93 16.02
C MET A 247 -20.34 -46.16 17.39
N GLY A 248 -19.22 -45.48 17.66
CA GLY A 248 -18.51 -45.62 18.93
C GLY A 248 -19.31 -45.12 20.15
N ALA A 249 -20.16 -44.12 19.97
CA ALA A 249 -21.00 -43.60 21.05
C ALA A 249 -22.23 -44.48 21.31
N ARG A 250 -22.86 -45.01 20.25
CA ARG A 250 -23.97 -45.97 20.37
C ARG A 250 -23.56 -47.23 21.12
N ASN A 251 -22.41 -47.80 20.76
CA ASN A 251 -21.89 -48.99 21.42
C ASN A 251 -21.60 -48.72 22.91
N ARG A 252 -21.01 -47.57 23.25
CA ARG A 252 -20.79 -47.16 24.64
C ARG A 252 -22.10 -46.98 25.41
N ASN A 253 -23.11 -46.37 24.79
CA ASN A 253 -24.43 -46.20 25.41
C ASN A 253 -25.09 -47.56 25.70
N GLU A 254 -25.00 -48.50 24.77
CA GLU A 254 -25.55 -49.85 24.96
C GLU A 254 -24.84 -50.60 26.10
N VAL A 255 -23.52 -50.48 26.21
CA VAL A 255 -22.73 -51.08 27.31
C VAL A 255 -23.09 -50.43 28.66
N ALA A 256 -23.20 -49.10 28.71
CA ALA A 256 -23.55 -48.38 29.92
C ALA A 256 -24.98 -48.73 30.40
N ALA A 257 -25.96 -48.76 29.48
CA ALA A 257 -27.33 -49.15 29.79
C ALA A 257 -27.43 -50.59 30.31
N LYS A 258 -26.66 -51.54 29.73
CA LYS A 258 -26.60 -52.92 30.25
C LYS A 258 -25.95 -52.97 31.65
N SER A 259 -24.91 -52.17 31.88
CA SER A 259 -24.23 -52.12 33.18
C SER A 259 -25.14 -51.58 34.29
N GLU A 260 -25.93 -50.55 33.99
CA GLU A 260 -26.99 -50.04 34.86
C GLU A 260 -28.04 -51.11 35.16
N ALA A 261 -28.53 -51.82 34.12
CA ALA A 261 -29.51 -52.88 34.29
C ALA A 261 -28.99 -54.04 35.19
N VAL A 262 -27.71 -54.40 35.09
CA VAL A 262 -27.07 -55.38 35.97
C VAL A 262 -27.02 -54.88 37.41
N ALA A 263 -26.58 -53.64 37.64
CA ALA A 263 -26.53 -53.04 38.97
C ALA A 263 -27.93 -52.95 39.60
N ALA A 264 -28.96 -52.63 38.80
CA ALA A 264 -30.35 -52.57 39.26
C ALA A 264 -30.87 -53.94 39.68
N ALA A 265 -30.53 -55.00 38.92
CA ALA A 265 -30.89 -56.37 39.28
C ALA A 265 -30.17 -56.87 40.54
N GLU A 266 -28.90 -56.53 40.72
CA GLU A 266 -28.13 -56.84 41.93
C GLU A 266 -28.72 -56.15 43.17
N TYR A 267 -29.04 -54.85 43.05
CA TYR A 267 -29.69 -54.09 44.12
C TYR A 267 -31.05 -54.66 44.50
N LEU A 268 -31.88 -55.02 43.51
CA LEU A 268 -33.19 -55.63 43.74
C LEU A 268 -33.06 -56.98 44.47
N ARG A 269 -32.13 -57.83 44.02
CA ARG A 269 -31.86 -59.13 44.64
C ARG A 269 -31.39 -58.98 46.10
N ALA A 270 -30.50 -58.02 46.36
CA ALA A 270 -30.03 -57.74 47.72
C ALA A 270 -31.14 -57.18 48.61
N THR A 271 -31.99 -56.30 48.07
CA THR A 271 -33.16 -55.74 48.76
C THR A 271 -34.10 -56.85 49.20
N GLN A 272 -34.41 -57.79 48.30
CA GLN A 272 -35.23 -58.96 48.63
C GLN A 272 -34.60 -59.85 49.72
N LYS A 273 -33.28 -60.08 49.67
CA LYS A 273 -32.57 -60.87 50.68
C LYS A 273 -32.56 -60.18 52.06
N SER A 274 -32.43 -58.86 52.08
CA SER A 274 -32.33 -58.06 53.31
C SER A 274 -33.56 -58.09 54.21
N PHE A 275 -34.74 -58.43 53.67
CA PHE A 275 -35.95 -58.64 54.46
C PHE A 275 -35.86 -59.86 55.38
N SER A 276 -34.98 -60.82 55.07
CA SER A 276 -34.83 -62.08 55.82
C SER A 276 -33.58 -62.14 56.71
N ASP A 277 -32.58 -61.27 56.48
CA ASP A 277 -31.28 -61.33 57.15
C ASP A 277 -30.76 -59.93 57.52
N GLY A 278 -30.66 -59.65 58.83
CA GLY A 278 -30.32 -58.33 59.38
C GLY A 278 -28.90 -57.85 59.08
N ALA A 279 -27.97 -58.77 58.76
CA ALA A 279 -26.60 -58.43 58.36
C ALA A 279 -26.54 -57.77 56.97
N SER A 280 -27.57 -57.93 56.13
CA SER A 280 -27.59 -57.48 54.74
C SER A 280 -27.86 -55.97 54.56
N LYS A 281 -28.13 -55.21 55.63
CA LYS A 281 -28.44 -53.76 55.53
C LYS A 281 -27.25 -52.88 55.16
N ALA A 282 -26.03 -53.25 55.55
CA ALA A 282 -24.82 -52.50 55.18
C ALA A 282 -24.49 -52.65 53.69
N ASP A 283 -24.68 -53.86 53.13
CA ASP A 283 -24.46 -54.16 51.72
C ASP A 283 -25.45 -53.42 50.80
N LEU A 284 -26.68 -53.17 51.27
CA LEU A 284 -27.66 -52.38 50.52
C LEU A 284 -27.20 -50.95 50.24
N SER A 285 -26.56 -50.30 51.21
CA SER A 285 -26.09 -48.92 51.02
C SER A 285 -25.00 -48.88 49.94
N ALA A 286 -24.09 -49.85 49.93
CA ALA A 286 -23.03 -49.94 48.93
C ALA A 286 -23.59 -50.26 47.54
N LEU A 287 -24.55 -51.19 47.43
CA LEU A 287 -25.20 -51.52 46.16
C LEU A 287 -26.07 -50.38 45.63
N ASN A 288 -26.73 -49.61 46.50
CA ASN A 288 -27.47 -48.42 46.09
C ASN A 288 -26.53 -47.37 45.50
N ALA A 289 -25.40 -47.08 46.17
CA ALA A 289 -24.40 -46.15 45.65
C ALA A 289 -23.84 -46.61 44.29
N ARG A 290 -23.64 -47.91 44.10
CA ARG A 290 -23.21 -48.48 42.82
C ARG A 290 -24.27 -48.37 41.72
N LEU A 291 -25.55 -48.56 42.06
CA LEU A 291 -26.65 -48.34 41.12
C LEU A 291 -26.72 -46.87 40.70
N GLU A 292 -26.66 -45.94 41.65
CA GLU A 292 -26.64 -44.50 41.38
C GLU A 292 -25.44 -44.09 40.50
N GLU A 293 -24.25 -44.64 40.77
CA GLU A 293 -23.05 -44.44 39.94
C GLU A 293 -23.30 -44.90 38.49
N LYS A 294 -23.82 -46.12 38.29
CA LYS A 294 -24.05 -46.67 36.95
C LYS A 294 -25.19 -45.99 36.21
N ALA A 295 -26.24 -45.55 36.92
CA ALA A 295 -27.31 -44.75 36.35
C ALA A 295 -26.80 -43.37 35.89
N ALA A 296 -25.95 -42.72 36.69
CA ALA A 296 -25.32 -41.47 36.30
C ALA A 296 -24.39 -41.63 35.08
N GLU A 297 -23.62 -42.73 35.03
CA GLU A 297 -22.76 -43.06 33.88
C GLU A 297 -23.58 -43.31 32.60
N ALA A 298 -24.67 -44.10 32.69
CA ALA A 298 -25.56 -44.35 31.56
C ALA A 298 -26.23 -43.07 31.06
N GLN A 299 -26.73 -42.22 31.96
CA GLN A 299 -27.31 -40.93 31.58
C GLN A 299 -26.29 -40.01 30.91
N TYR A 300 -25.05 -39.94 31.41
CA TYR A 300 -23.98 -39.15 30.79
C TYR A 300 -23.67 -39.61 29.35
N VAL A 301 -23.54 -40.92 29.13
CA VAL A 301 -23.25 -41.47 27.80
C VAL A 301 -24.43 -41.25 26.85
N LYS A 302 -25.66 -41.36 27.36
CA LYS A 302 -26.87 -41.04 26.60
C LYS A 302 -26.92 -39.57 26.18
N ASP A 303 -26.62 -38.64 27.09
CA ASP A 303 -26.56 -37.21 26.79
C ASP A 303 -25.49 -36.89 25.74
N MET A 304 -24.33 -37.57 25.78
CA MET A 304 -23.33 -37.44 24.71
C MET A 304 -23.82 -37.99 23.38
N LEU A 305 -24.53 -39.12 23.37
CA LEU A 305 -25.10 -39.67 22.15
C LEU A 305 -26.11 -38.71 21.51
N GLU A 306 -26.95 -38.05 22.31
CA GLU A 306 -27.92 -37.07 21.82
C GLU A 306 -27.25 -35.85 21.20
N ARG A 307 -26.08 -35.43 21.71
CA ARG A 307 -25.30 -34.30 21.17
C ARG A 307 -24.59 -34.60 19.85
N ILE A 308 -24.49 -35.86 19.42
CA ILE A 308 -23.87 -36.21 18.13
C ILE A 308 -24.66 -35.65 16.95
N GLN A 309 -25.98 -35.61 17.06
CA GLN A 309 -26.83 -35.00 16.04
C GLN A 309 -27.08 -33.54 16.38
N VAL A 310 -26.39 -32.65 15.68
CA VAL A 310 -26.53 -31.21 15.88
C VAL A 310 -27.79 -30.72 15.18
N ARG A 311 -28.63 -30.03 15.93
CA ARG A 311 -29.92 -29.49 15.46
C ARG A 311 -29.90 -27.96 15.45
N ALA A 312 -30.74 -27.38 14.61
CA ALA A 312 -30.91 -25.93 14.53
C ALA A 312 -31.58 -25.40 15.82
N PRO A 313 -30.98 -24.47 16.56
CA PRO A 313 -31.60 -23.89 17.75
C PRO A 313 -32.82 -23.00 17.42
N GLU A 314 -32.89 -22.48 16.19
CA GLU A 314 -33.99 -21.65 15.70
C GLU A 314 -34.21 -21.82 14.20
N ALA A 315 -35.28 -21.23 13.65
CA ALA A 315 -35.52 -21.23 12.22
C ALA A 315 -34.62 -20.20 11.52
N GLY A 316 -34.05 -20.57 10.36
CA GLY A 316 -33.13 -19.70 9.62
C GLY A 316 -32.60 -20.35 8.35
N ILE A 317 -31.60 -19.73 7.74
CA ILE A 317 -30.85 -20.26 6.60
C ILE A 317 -29.50 -20.75 7.10
N ALA A 318 -29.14 -21.99 6.73
CA ALA A 318 -27.84 -22.57 7.03
C ALA A 318 -26.80 -22.10 6.00
N VAL A 319 -25.89 -21.21 6.41
CA VAL A 319 -24.83 -20.63 5.58
C VAL A 319 -23.51 -21.36 5.86
N PHE A 320 -23.00 -22.04 4.84
CA PHE A 320 -21.70 -22.72 4.80
C PHE A 320 -21.32 -22.96 3.33
N SER A 321 -20.07 -23.33 3.04
CA SER A 321 -19.55 -23.45 1.67
C SER A 321 -20.10 -24.66 0.91
N ASP A 322 -19.62 -25.86 1.23
CA ASP A 322 -20.02 -27.13 0.63
C ASP A 322 -20.03 -28.22 1.72
N PRO A 323 -21.03 -29.12 1.76
CA PRO A 323 -21.00 -30.27 2.67
C PRO A 323 -19.74 -31.15 2.51
N ASN A 324 -19.22 -31.29 1.29
CA ASN A 324 -18.09 -32.16 0.97
C ASN A 324 -16.78 -31.71 1.62
N ASP A 325 -16.62 -30.42 1.93
CA ASP A 325 -15.46 -29.88 2.64
C ASP A 325 -15.38 -30.40 4.09
N TRP A 326 -16.51 -30.90 4.61
CA TRP A 326 -16.66 -31.32 6.00
C TRP A 326 -16.87 -32.82 6.14
N LEU A 327 -17.49 -33.50 5.18
CA LEU A 327 -17.72 -34.95 5.25
C LEU A 327 -16.39 -35.70 5.42
N GLY A 328 -16.29 -36.51 6.48
CA GLY A 328 -15.08 -37.25 6.82
C GLY A 328 -13.97 -36.42 7.49
N LYS A 329 -14.17 -35.10 7.68
CA LYS A 329 -13.20 -34.22 8.33
C LYS A 329 -13.28 -34.39 9.87
N PRO A 330 -12.14 -34.58 10.56
CA PRO A 330 -12.11 -34.54 12.02
C PRO A 330 -12.32 -33.09 12.49
N VAL A 331 -13.16 -32.93 13.51
CA VAL A 331 -13.49 -31.64 14.11
C VAL A 331 -13.30 -31.65 15.62
N GLN A 332 -12.94 -30.49 16.17
CA GLN A 332 -12.79 -30.30 17.61
C GLN A 332 -13.98 -29.56 18.20
N THR A 333 -14.20 -29.76 19.50
CA THR A 333 -15.22 -29.04 20.28
C THR A 333 -15.07 -27.53 20.08
N GLY A 334 -16.14 -26.88 19.64
CA GLY A 334 -16.15 -25.43 19.34
C GLY A 334 -15.73 -25.05 17.92
N GLU A 335 -15.32 -26.00 17.08
CA GLU A 335 -15.03 -25.73 15.67
C GLU A 335 -16.28 -25.27 14.92
N ARG A 336 -16.14 -24.21 14.12
CA ARG A 336 -17.20 -23.46 13.47
C ARG A 336 -17.61 -24.13 12.16
N ILE A 337 -18.81 -24.72 12.10
CA ILE A 337 -19.23 -25.48 10.91
C ILE A 337 -20.32 -24.76 10.11
N ILE A 338 -21.42 -24.37 10.75
CA ILE A 338 -22.56 -23.71 10.08
C ILE A 338 -22.83 -22.36 10.72
N LEU A 339 -23.10 -21.34 9.90
CA LEU A 339 -23.67 -20.08 10.36
C LEU A 339 -25.17 -20.07 10.07
N LEU A 340 -26.00 -20.08 11.11
CA LEU A 340 -27.46 -20.04 10.99
C LEU A 340 -27.94 -18.60 11.07
N ALA A 341 -28.57 -18.09 10.02
CA ALA A 341 -29.01 -16.70 9.95
C ALA A 341 -30.48 -16.57 9.59
N ASN A 342 -31.21 -15.62 10.20
CA ASN A 342 -32.59 -15.35 9.83
C ASN A 342 -32.65 -14.48 8.56
N PRO A 343 -33.27 -14.94 7.44
CA PRO A 343 -33.33 -14.17 6.20
C PRO A 343 -34.15 -12.89 6.29
N ALA A 344 -35.07 -12.79 7.24
CA ALA A 344 -35.91 -11.59 7.43
C ALA A 344 -35.17 -10.47 8.20
N LYS A 345 -34.08 -10.80 8.90
CA LYS A 345 -33.32 -9.86 9.73
C LYS A 345 -31.89 -9.73 9.23
N VAL A 346 -31.66 -8.73 8.39
CA VAL A 346 -30.35 -8.49 7.79
C VAL A 346 -29.76 -7.15 8.23
N GLN A 347 -28.43 -7.07 8.17
CA GLN A 347 -27.63 -5.88 8.42
C GLN A 347 -26.61 -5.70 7.30
N ILE A 348 -26.14 -4.47 7.13
CA ILE A 348 -25.05 -4.14 6.23
C ILE A 348 -23.77 -4.18 7.05
N ALA A 349 -22.87 -5.12 6.74
CA ALA A 349 -21.50 -5.14 7.23
C ALA A 349 -20.63 -4.32 6.27
N ILE A 350 -19.92 -3.33 6.81
CA ILE A 350 -19.11 -2.39 6.04
C ILE A 350 -17.68 -2.49 6.55
N ARG A 351 -16.72 -2.66 5.63
CA ARG A 351 -15.30 -2.76 5.94
C ARG A 351 -14.62 -1.46 5.56
N LEU A 352 -14.44 -0.57 6.52
CA LEU A 352 -13.90 0.78 6.30
C LEU A 352 -12.37 0.77 6.42
N PRO A 353 -11.59 0.98 5.34
CA PRO A 353 -10.13 1.03 5.43
C PRO A 353 -9.66 2.11 6.39
N VAL A 354 -8.57 1.84 7.13
CA VAL A 354 -8.04 2.78 8.14
C VAL A 354 -7.61 4.12 7.50
N ASP A 355 -7.08 4.11 6.28
CA ASP A 355 -6.68 5.34 5.57
C ASP A 355 -7.85 6.25 5.19
N ASP A 356 -9.08 5.72 5.17
CA ASP A 356 -10.32 6.46 4.91
C ASP A 356 -11.21 6.55 6.15
N ALA A 357 -10.68 6.20 7.34
CA ALA A 357 -11.40 6.28 8.59
C ALA A 357 -11.85 7.72 8.88
N LEU A 358 -13.15 7.86 9.12
CA LEU A 358 -13.77 9.09 9.61
C LEU A 358 -14.34 8.81 11.00
N SER A 359 -14.36 9.83 11.86
CA SER A 359 -15.22 9.81 13.04
C SER A 359 -16.68 9.78 12.57
N LEU A 360 -17.28 8.59 12.66
CA LEU A 360 -18.68 8.36 12.33
C LEU A 360 -19.46 8.18 13.62
N ASP A 361 -20.44 9.05 13.83
CA ASP A 361 -21.33 8.93 14.97
C ASP A 361 -22.34 7.79 14.73
N PRO A 362 -22.74 7.03 15.77
CA PRO A 362 -23.90 6.15 15.69
C PRO A 362 -25.12 6.91 15.21
N GLY A 363 -25.89 6.33 14.28
CA GLY A 363 -27.01 6.99 13.61
C GLY A 363 -26.66 7.63 12.26
N ALA A 364 -25.39 7.60 11.84
CA ALA A 364 -24.98 8.08 10.53
C ALA A 364 -25.74 7.38 9.39
N ALA A 365 -26.13 8.15 8.38
CA ALA A 365 -26.80 7.61 7.20
C ALA A 365 -25.81 6.81 6.34
N VAL A 366 -26.29 5.68 5.81
CA VAL A 366 -25.54 4.79 4.92
C VAL A 366 -26.35 4.54 3.67
N LYS A 367 -25.71 4.55 2.50
CA LYS A 367 -26.30 4.08 1.25
C LYS A 367 -25.46 2.96 0.65
N LEU A 368 -26.04 1.77 0.52
CA LEU A 368 -25.40 0.63 -0.09
C LEU A 368 -25.79 0.55 -1.57
N TYR A 369 -24.77 0.50 -2.44
CA TYR A 369 -24.91 0.24 -3.87
C TYR A 369 -24.53 -1.21 -4.11
N LEU A 370 -25.50 -2.05 -4.44
CA LEU A 370 -25.27 -3.48 -4.67
C LEU A 370 -24.65 -3.72 -6.05
N ASN A 371 -23.70 -4.66 -6.13
CA ASN A 371 -23.07 -5.02 -7.40
C ASN A 371 -24.08 -5.63 -8.39
N VAL A 372 -25.09 -6.32 -7.87
CA VAL A 372 -26.16 -6.93 -8.68
C VAL A 372 -27.18 -5.92 -9.21
N ALA A 373 -27.26 -4.72 -8.60
CA ALA A 373 -28.24 -3.70 -8.98
C ALA A 373 -27.65 -2.28 -8.79
N PRO A 374 -26.72 -1.85 -9.67
CA PRO A 374 -25.95 -0.61 -9.48
C PRO A 374 -26.79 0.67 -9.50
N LEU A 375 -27.96 0.63 -10.15
CA LEU A 375 -28.90 1.76 -10.24
C LEU A 375 -29.81 1.89 -9.02
N SER A 376 -29.88 0.85 -8.17
CA SER A 376 -30.68 0.85 -6.95
C SER A 376 -29.79 1.05 -5.73
N THR A 377 -30.33 1.72 -4.72
CA THR A 377 -29.62 1.93 -3.45
C THR A 377 -30.44 1.38 -2.32
N VAL A 378 -29.77 0.75 -1.36
CA VAL A 378 -30.38 0.30 -0.12
C VAL A 378 -29.96 1.27 0.99
N ALA A 379 -30.93 1.97 1.58
CA ALA A 379 -30.67 2.88 2.68
C ALA A 379 -30.47 2.12 4.00
N GLY A 380 -29.55 2.61 4.83
CA GLY A 380 -29.29 2.07 6.15
C GLY A 380 -28.83 3.12 7.15
N VAL A 381 -28.79 2.73 8.42
CA VAL A 381 -28.39 3.57 9.56
C VAL A 381 -27.31 2.85 10.34
N LEU A 382 -26.18 3.53 10.55
CA LEU A 382 -25.05 2.99 11.29
C LEU A 382 -25.43 2.73 12.75
N THR A 383 -25.24 1.51 13.24
CA THR A 383 -25.56 1.13 14.63
C THR A 383 -24.32 0.81 15.45
N GLN A 384 -23.31 0.20 14.83
CA GLN A 384 -22.09 -0.21 15.53
C GLN A 384 -20.85 0.11 14.71
N SER A 385 -19.80 0.56 15.41
CA SER A 385 -18.43 0.67 14.90
C SER A 385 -17.51 -0.16 15.78
N SER A 386 -16.68 -1.04 15.19
CA SER A 386 -15.62 -1.68 15.94
C SER A 386 -14.57 -0.65 16.38
N TYR A 387 -14.04 -0.80 17.59
CA TYR A 387 -12.96 0.07 18.09
C TYR A 387 -11.59 -0.34 17.55
N GLU A 388 -11.43 -1.61 17.21
CA GLU A 388 -10.18 -2.17 16.70
C GLU A 388 -10.32 -2.51 15.21
N PRO A 389 -9.35 -2.14 14.37
CA PRO A 389 -9.31 -2.56 12.98
C PRO A 389 -8.72 -3.97 12.88
N ALA A 390 -9.22 -4.77 11.95
CA ALA A 390 -8.74 -6.13 11.72
C ALA A 390 -8.23 -6.29 10.27
N LEU A 391 -7.35 -7.25 10.06
CA LEU A 391 -6.91 -7.64 8.72
C LEU A 391 -8.07 -8.34 8.00
N THR A 392 -8.49 -7.77 6.88
CA THR A 392 -9.55 -8.35 6.05
C THR A 392 -8.99 -9.48 5.19
N SER A 393 -9.86 -10.37 4.69
CA SER A 393 -9.53 -11.39 3.66
C SER A 393 -8.74 -10.84 2.47
N ASP A 394 -8.92 -9.56 2.17
CA ASP A 394 -8.36 -8.86 1.02
C ASP A 394 -6.98 -8.24 1.33
N GLY A 395 -6.42 -8.51 2.52
CA GLY A 395 -5.10 -8.01 2.95
C GLY A 395 -5.09 -6.55 3.43
N VAL A 396 -6.26 -5.91 3.49
CA VAL A 396 -6.40 -4.51 3.92
C VAL A 396 -6.85 -4.45 5.38
N VAL A 397 -6.19 -3.60 6.17
CA VAL A 397 -6.58 -3.31 7.56
C VAL A 397 -7.79 -2.38 7.55
N ALA A 398 -8.91 -2.84 8.11
CA ALA A 398 -10.19 -2.13 8.06
C ALA A 398 -10.97 -2.23 9.39
N TYR A 399 -11.70 -1.18 9.71
CA TYR A 399 -12.71 -1.18 10.78
C TYR A 399 -13.97 -1.90 10.30
N SER A 400 -14.57 -2.69 11.20
CA SER A 400 -15.83 -3.40 10.94
C SER A 400 -16.99 -2.57 11.48
N LEU A 401 -17.80 -2.04 10.57
CA LEU A 401 -18.98 -1.26 10.88
C LEU A 401 -20.23 -2.08 10.56
N LYS A 402 -21.30 -1.90 11.35
CA LYS A 402 -22.61 -2.51 11.10
C LYS A 402 -23.68 -1.44 11.01
N ALA A 403 -24.54 -1.56 10.01
CA ALA A 403 -25.67 -0.68 9.80
C ALA A 403 -26.96 -1.50 9.62
N ASP A 404 -28.03 -1.07 10.28
CA ASP A 404 -29.38 -1.60 10.06
C ASP A 404 -29.98 -1.05 8.77
N LEU A 405 -30.84 -1.82 8.11
CA LEU A 405 -31.65 -1.31 7.00
C LEU A 405 -32.59 -0.21 7.50
N ALA A 406 -32.81 0.82 6.67
CA ALA A 406 -33.78 1.86 6.97
C ALA A 406 -35.22 1.30 6.93
N ALA A 407 -36.13 1.92 7.70
CA ALA A 407 -37.52 1.50 7.75
C ALA A 407 -38.18 1.61 6.35
N GLY A 408 -38.82 0.53 5.90
CA GLY A 408 -39.51 0.46 4.61
C GLY A 408 -38.67 -0.07 3.44
N GLU A 409 -37.38 -0.33 3.64
CA GLU A 409 -36.54 -0.98 2.63
C GLU A 409 -36.87 -2.47 2.48
N ALA A 410 -36.80 -2.97 1.25
CA ALA A 410 -37.00 -4.38 0.97
C ALA A 410 -35.83 -5.20 1.55
N VAL A 411 -36.16 -6.29 2.24
CA VAL A 411 -35.15 -7.20 2.79
C VAL A 411 -34.35 -7.82 1.66
N GLN A 412 -33.04 -7.60 1.70
CA GLN A 412 -32.11 -8.09 0.69
C GLN A 412 -31.58 -9.48 1.05
N ARG A 413 -31.19 -10.25 0.03
CA ARG A 413 -30.60 -11.57 0.23
C ARG A 413 -29.24 -11.45 0.92
N ILE A 414 -29.00 -12.32 1.91
CA ILE A 414 -27.71 -12.45 2.61
C ILE A 414 -26.62 -12.86 1.60
N GLY A 415 -25.42 -12.29 1.76
CA GLY A 415 -24.25 -12.54 0.92
C GLY A 415 -24.11 -11.62 -0.29
N LEU A 416 -25.08 -10.73 -0.54
CA LEU A 416 -24.95 -9.72 -1.58
C LEU A 416 -23.89 -8.68 -1.21
N LYS A 417 -22.95 -8.44 -2.13
CA LYS A 417 -21.84 -7.51 -1.98
C LYS A 417 -22.06 -6.22 -2.76
N GLY A 418 -21.43 -5.15 -2.30
CA GLY A 418 -21.56 -3.82 -2.87
C GLY A 418 -20.56 -2.83 -2.30
N THR A 419 -20.81 -1.55 -2.58
CA THR A 419 -20.07 -0.43 -2.01
C THR A 419 -21.01 0.41 -1.16
N ALA A 420 -20.68 0.62 0.10
CA ALA A 420 -21.41 1.50 0.99
C ALA A 420 -20.82 2.92 0.94
N LYS A 421 -21.69 3.91 0.80
CA LYS A 421 -21.41 5.33 0.99
C LYS A 421 -21.86 5.74 2.39
N LEU A 422 -20.89 6.01 3.25
CA LEU A 422 -21.07 6.48 4.62
C LEU A 422 -21.12 8.01 4.62
N TYR A 423 -22.08 8.60 5.32
CA TYR A 423 -22.19 10.05 5.50
C TYR A 423 -21.73 10.43 6.90
N GLY A 424 -20.63 11.17 7.00
CA GLY A 424 -20.12 11.71 8.25
C GLY A 424 -20.57 13.15 8.51
N GLY A 425 -19.85 13.82 9.42
CA GLY A 425 -20.08 15.21 9.79
C GLY A 425 -19.86 16.22 8.65
N TRP A 426 -20.19 17.48 8.90
CA TRP A 426 -19.98 18.57 7.97
C TRP A 426 -18.55 19.10 8.07
N ALA A 427 -17.89 19.26 6.92
CA ALA A 427 -16.57 19.87 6.85
C ALA A 427 -16.48 20.82 5.63
N PRO A 428 -15.63 21.86 5.70
CA PRO A 428 -15.43 22.75 4.56
C PRO A 428 -14.76 22.01 3.40
N LEU A 429 -15.07 22.38 2.17
CA LEU A 429 -14.59 21.72 0.95
C LEU A 429 -13.06 21.63 0.88
N ILE A 430 -12.35 22.63 1.38
CA ILE A 430 -10.88 22.61 1.48
C ILE A 430 -10.34 21.40 2.25
N TYR A 431 -11.03 21.00 3.32
CA TYR A 431 -10.64 19.86 4.14
C TYR A 431 -10.83 18.55 3.36
N HIS A 432 -11.90 18.42 2.58
CA HIS A 432 -12.15 17.23 1.75
C HIS A 432 -11.00 16.95 0.78
N VAL A 433 -10.48 18.01 0.12
CA VAL A 433 -9.39 17.89 -0.86
C VAL A 433 -8.04 17.67 -0.17
N LEU A 434 -7.77 18.39 0.92
CA LEU A 434 -6.48 18.34 1.59
C LEU A 434 -6.32 17.20 2.61
N ARG A 435 -7.38 16.49 3.02
CA ARG A 435 -7.30 15.48 4.09
C ARG A 435 -6.24 14.40 3.83
N LYS A 436 -6.20 13.85 2.61
CA LYS A 436 -5.29 12.76 2.23
C LYS A 436 -3.84 13.25 2.13
N PRO A 437 -3.51 14.34 1.40
CA PRO A 437 -2.15 14.84 1.38
C PRO A 437 -1.70 15.33 2.76
N LEU A 438 -2.56 15.93 3.58
CA LEU A 438 -2.23 16.28 4.96
C LEU A 438 -1.87 15.05 5.80
N ALA A 439 -2.61 13.95 5.66
CA ALA A 439 -2.30 12.69 6.34
C ALA A 439 -0.94 12.12 5.91
N VAL A 440 -0.60 12.20 4.63
CA VAL A 440 0.73 11.79 4.11
C VAL A 440 1.82 12.69 4.69
N VAL A 441 1.66 14.02 4.61
CA VAL A 441 2.61 14.99 5.14
C VAL A 441 2.85 14.75 6.63
N ARG A 442 1.78 14.55 7.41
CA ARG A 442 1.83 14.18 8.83
C ARG A 442 2.58 12.87 9.05
N ARG A 443 2.29 11.83 8.28
CA ARG A 443 2.98 10.53 8.36
C ARG A 443 4.47 10.65 8.03
N THR A 444 4.85 11.48 7.06
CA THR A 444 6.24 11.65 6.63
C THR A 444 7.04 12.61 7.52
N LEU A 445 6.41 13.67 8.04
CA LEU A 445 7.06 14.70 8.85
C LEU A 445 6.92 14.45 10.36
N GLY A 446 6.05 13.52 10.78
CA GLY A 446 5.88 13.14 12.19
C GLY A 446 5.12 14.16 13.05
N VAL A 447 4.33 15.08 12.45
CA VAL A 447 3.54 16.12 13.15
C VAL A 447 2.05 15.79 13.12
#